data_AF-A0AAE4HBI6-F1
#
_entry.id   AF-A0AAE4HBI6-F1
#
_cell.length_a   1.000
_cell.length_b   1.000
_cell.length_c   1.000
_cell.angle_alpha   90.00
_cell.angle_beta   90.00
_cell.angle_gamma   90.00
#
_symmetry.space_group_name_H-M   'P 1'
#
loop_
_entity.id
_entity.type
_entity.pdbx_description
1 polymer ?
#
loop_
_entity_poly.entity_id
_entity_poly.type
_entity_poly.pdbx_seq_one_letter_code
_entity_poly.pdbx_strand_id
1 'polypeptide(L)'
;MVTDQKAIEAGIDAGIGRSNEFLGSVPQMDFDEFRNELDSIFMAWPEELSPRFLALFSELAIIAAISRAKYEHPALTRDDLVAYLAHSASFVNSFKHK
;
A
#
# COMPACT_ATOMS: atom_id res chain seq x y z
N MET A 1 1.25 -16.08 9.56
CA MET A 1 -0.08 -15.50 9.31
C MET A 1 -0.48 -15.84 7.88
N VAL A 2 -1.74 -15.73 7.48
CA VAL A 2 -2.12 -15.74 6.05
C VAL A 2 -2.63 -14.35 5.74
N THR A 3 -1.98 -13.63 4.82
CA THR A 3 -2.45 -12.32 4.36
C THR A 3 -3.52 -12.47 3.30
N ASP A 4 -4.51 -11.57 3.31
CA ASP A 4 -5.54 -11.52 2.26
C ASP A 4 -4.97 -10.91 0.96
N GLN A 5 -4.37 -11.77 0.13
CA GLN A 5 -3.77 -11.38 -1.15
C GLN A 5 -4.75 -10.65 -2.09
N LYS A 6 -6.03 -11.04 -2.07
CA LYS A 6 -7.05 -10.42 -2.91
C LYS A 6 -7.32 -8.99 -2.49
N ALA A 7 -7.27 -8.71 -1.19
CA ALA A 7 -7.40 -7.35 -0.67
C ALA A 7 -6.23 -6.47 -1.09
N ILE A 8 -4.98 -6.98 -1.05
CA ILE A 8 -3.80 -6.25 -1.51
C ILE A 8 -3.91 -5.93 -3.00
N GLU A 9 -4.22 -6.95 -3.82
CA GLU A 9 -4.39 -6.82 -5.27
C GLU A 9 -5.47 -5.79 -5.62
N ALA A 10 -6.64 -5.89 -4.99
CA ALA A 10 -7.73 -4.93 -5.20
C ALA A 10 -7.33 -3.48 -4.81
N GLY A 11 -6.54 -3.32 -3.75
CA GLY A 11 -6.00 -2.02 -3.35
C GLY A 11 -5.01 -1.46 -4.37
N ILE A 12 -4.09 -2.28 -4.87
CA ILE A 12 -3.12 -1.88 -5.90
C ILE A 12 -3.84 -1.48 -7.18
N ASP A 13 -4.78 -2.29 -7.66
CA ASP A 13 -5.58 -2.00 -8.85
C ASP A 13 -6.36 -0.69 -8.73
N ALA A 14 -6.99 -0.46 -7.57
CA ALA A 14 -7.68 0.80 -7.29
C ALA A 14 -6.73 2.00 -7.32
N GLY A 15 -5.54 1.86 -6.73
CA GLY A 15 -4.54 2.92 -6.69
C GLY A 15 -3.94 3.23 -8.07
N ILE A 16 -3.70 2.21 -8.90
CA ILE A 16 -3.30 2.38 -10.30
C ILE A 16 -4.41 3.07 -11.09
N GLY A 17 -5.67 2.64 -10.92
CA GLY A 17 -6.84 3.26 -11.57
C GLY A 17 -6.96 4.75 -11.26
N ARG A 18 -6.90 5.12 -9.97
CA ARG A 18 -6.93 6.54 -9.57
C ARG A 18 -5.71 7.32 -10.01
N SER A 19 -4.53 6.72 -9.95
CA SER A 19 -3.31 7.38 -10.44
C SER A 19 -3.41 7.70 -11.93
N ASN A 20 -3.96 6.78 -12.73
CA ASN A 20 -4.26 7.05 -14.15
C ASN A 20 -5.28 8.18 -14.33
N GLU A 21 -6.33 8.20 -13.51
CA GLU A 21 -7.38 9.24 -13.56
C GLU A 21 -6.85 10.64 -13.20
N PHE A 22 -6.09 10.75 -12.11
CA PHE A 22 -5.73 12.06 -11.52
C PHE A 22 -4.31 12.52 -11.82
N LEU A 23 -3.37 11.60 -11.99
CA LEU A 23 -1.98 11.94 -12.30
C LEU A 23 -1.70 11.82 -13.80
N GLY A 24 -2.58 11.20 -14.59
CA GLY A 24 -2.34 10.92 -16.01
C GLY A 24 -1.47 9.67 -16.19
N SER A 25 -0.49 9.69 -17.10
CA SER A 25 0.33 8.49 -17.37
C SER A 25 1.06 7.99 -16.12
N VAL A 26 0.82 6.72 -15.79
CA VAL A 26 1.53 5.98 -14.74
C VAL A 26 2.92 5.58 -15.30
N PRO A 27 4.02 5.84 -14.56
CA PRO A 27 5.35 5.44 -14.98
C PRO A 27 5.50 3.92 -15.02
N GLN A 28 6.46 3.43 -15.81
CA GLN A 28 6.78 2.01 -15.83
C GLN A 28 7.34 1.59 -14.46
N MET A 29 6.65 0.66 -13.80
CA MET A 29 7.00 0.14 -12.49
C MET A 29 6.71 -1.36 -12.46
N ASP A 30 7.46 -2.11 -11.64
CA ASP A 30 7.17 -3.52 -11.37
C ASP A 30 6.14 -3.62 -10.24
N PHE A 31 4.86 -3.74 -10.63
CA PHE A 31 3.75 -3.84 -9.67
C PHE A 31 3.73 -5.19 -8.94
N ASP A 32 4.28 -6.25 -9.54
CA ASP A 32 4.36 -7.56 -8.90
C ASP A 32 5.41 -7.54 -7.79
N GLU A 33 6.57 -6.92 -8.03
CA GLU A 33 7.59 -6.67 -7.00
C GLU A 33 7.01 -5.83 -5.85
N PHE A 34 6.31 -4.74 -6.16
CA PHE A 34 5.70 -3.89 -5.15
C PHE A 34 4.63 -4.63 -4.32
N ARG A 35 3.80 -5.46 -4.96
CA ARG A 35 2.82 -6.32 -4.27
C ARG A 35 3.51 -7.29 -3.32
N ASN A 36 4.57 -7.96 -3.78
CA ASN A 36 5.32 -8.93 -2.97
C ASN A 36 5.97 -8.24 -1.77
N GLU A 37 6.46 -7.02 -1.93
CA GLU A 37 7.01 -6.22 -0.83
C GLU A 37 5.94 -5.85 0.21
N LEU A 38 4.75 -5.41 -0.23
CA LEU A 38 3.62 -5.15 0.67
C LEU A 38 3.19 -6.40 1.42
N ASP A 39 3.03 -7.54 0.74
CA ASP A 39 2.68 -8.80 1.38
C ASP A 39 3.73 -9.23 2.42
N SER A 40 5.02 -9.11 2.08
CA SER A 40 6.12 -9.38 3.01
C SER A 40 6.03 -8.53 4.28
N ILE A 41 5.72 -7.23 4.13
CA ILE A 41 5.56 -6.29 5.25
C ILE A 41 4.35 -6.68 6.11
N PHE A 42 3.21 -6.98 5.49
CA PHE A 42 1.99 -7.37 6.22
C PHE A 42 2.14 -8.71 6.95
N MET A 43 2.79 -9.70 6.33
CA MET A 43 3.08 -11.00 6.96
C MET A 43 3.97 -10.87 8.20
N ALA A 44 4.88 -9.90 8.19
CA ALA A 44 5.78 -9.60 9.31
C ALA A 44 5.13 -8.71 10.38
N TRP A 45 3.94 -8.14 10.11
CA TRP A 45 3.24 -7.28 11.06
C TRP A 45 2.71 -8.10 12.25
N PRO A 46 2.89 -7.64 13.50
CA PRO A 46 2.57 -8.45 14.69
C PRO A 46 1.07 -8.58 14.97
N GLU A 47 0.25 -7.67 14.43
CA GLU A 47 -1.19 -7.61 14.68
C GLU A 47 -2.01 -8.02 13.45
N GLU A 48 -3.21 -8.54 13.68
CA GLU A 48 -4.13 -8.86 12.59
C GLU A 48 -4.72 -7.57 11.97
N LEU A 49 -4.45 -7.40 10.68
CA LEU A 49 -4.95 -6.31 9.86
C LEU A 49 -6.20 -6.77 9.09
N SER A 50 -7.27 -5.99 9.15
CA SER A 50 -8.50 -6.33 8.41
C SER A 50 -8.29 -6.25 6.89
N PRO A 51 -8.99 -7.06 6.07
CA PRO A 51 -8.92 -6.96 4.61
C PRO A 51 -9.20 -5.56 4.07
N ARG A 52 -10.16 -4.84 4.65
CA ARG A 52 -10.48 -3.45 4.26
C ARG A 52 -9.29 -2.51 4.48
N PHE A 53 -8.56 -2.70 5.58
CA PHE A 53 -7.36 -1.92 5.87
C PHE A 53 -6.22 -2.27 4.91
N LEU A 54 -5.99 -3.57 4.64
CA LEU A 54 -4.97 -4.02 3.69
C LEU A 54 -5.20 -3.40 2.31
N ALA A 55 -6.44 -3.41 1.82
CA ALA A 55 -6.81 -2.79 0.54
C ALA A 55 -6.55 -1.28 0.53
N LEU A 56 -7.05 -0.57 1.55
CA LEU A 56 -6.87 0.89 1.65
C LEU A 56 -5.39 1.29 1.77
N PHE A 57 -4.62 0.58 2.59
CA PHE A 57 -3.19 0.86 2.73
C PHE A 57 -2.45 0.61 1.42
N SER A 58 -2.72 -0.52 0.75
CA SER A 58 -2.06 -0.87 -0.52
C SER A 58 -2.37 0.15 -1.62
N GLU A 59 -3.62 0.63 -1.67
CA GLU A 59 -4.06 1.71 -2.55
C GLU A 59 -3.25 3.00 -2.31
N LEU A 60 -3.14 3.44 -1.06
CA LEU A 60 -2.40 4.65 -0.71
C LEU A 60 -0.89 4.50 -0.97
N ALA A 61 -0.33 3.33 -0.67
CA ALA A 61 1.07 3.02 -0.87
C ALA A 61 1.43 3.05 -2.37
N ILE A 62 0.62 2.44 -3.24
CA ILE A 62 0.91 2.47 -4.69
C ILE A 62 0.72 3.86 -5.28
N ILE A 63 -0.28 4.63 -4.84
CA ILE A 63 -0.46 6.03 -5.28
C ILE A 63 0.78 6.85 -4.90
N ALA A 64 1.29 6.66 -3.68
CA ALA A 64 2.51 7.33 -3.23
C ALA A 64 3.74 6.89 -4.05
N ALA A 65 3.88 5.60 -4.33
CA ALA A 65 4.98 5.06 -5.14
C ALA A 65 4.98 5.64 -6.56
N ILE A 66 3.81 5.63 -7.21
CA ILE A 66 3.59 6.20 -8.53
C ILE A 66 3.88 7.71 -8.53
N SER A 67 3.38 8.43 -7.52
CA SER A 67 3.61 9.87 -7.39
C SER A 67 5.11 10.18 -7.26
N ARG A 68 5.85 9.44 -6.42
CA ARG A 68 7.29 9.63 -6.28
C ARG A 68 8.04 9.36 -7.57
N ALA A 69 7.71 8.26 -8.26
CA ALA A 69 8.31 7.92 -9.54
C ALA A 69 8.02 8.99 -10.61
N LYS A 70 6.79 9.50 -10.66
CA LYS A 70 6.36 10.51 -11.64
C LYS A 70 7.07 11.86 -11.46
N TYR A 71 7.28 12.28 -10.22
CA TYR A 71 7.88 13.58 -9.88
C TYR A 71 9.38 13.49 -9.54
N GLU A 72 10.04 12.41 -9.96
CA GLU A 72 11.49 12.20 -9.77
C GLU A 72 11.95 12.31 -8.30
N HIS A 73 11.08 11.93 -7.36
CA HIS A 73 11.43 11.81 -5.95
C HIS A 73 12.08 10.44 -5.66
N PRO A 74 12.86 10.33 -4.57
CA PRO A 74 13.42 9.05 -4.14
C PRO A 74 12.34 7.97 -4.00
N ALA A 75 12.58 6.78 -4.53
CA ALA A 75 11.63 5.67 -4.46
C ALA A 75 11.21 5.38 -3.00
N LEU A 76 9.99 4.86 -2.81
CA LEU A 76 9.58 4.37 -1.49
C LEU A 76 10.46 3.19 -1.09
N THR A 77 11.04 3.29 0.09
CA THR A 77 11.82 2.21 0.69
C THR A 77 10.93 1.30 1.53
N ARG A 78 11.43 0.11 1.86
CA ARG A 78 10.77 -0.78 2.84
C ARG A 78 10.53 -0.05 4.18
N ASP A 79 11.51 0.70 4.65
CA ASP A 79 11.41 1.44 5.91
C ASP A 79 10.34 2.54 5.85
N ASP A 80 10.20 3.24 4.71
CA ASP A 80 9.10 4.19 4.49
C ASP A 80 7.73 3.49 4.60
N LEU A 81 7.59 2.32 3.96
CA LEU A 81 6.35 1.54 3.96
C LEU A 81 6.01 1.02 5.36
N VAL A 82 7.00 0.50 6.09
CA VAL A 82 6.83 0.03 7.48
C VAL A 82 6.45 1.19 8.41
N ALA A 83 7.11 2.34 8.29
CA ALA A 83 6.78 3.52 9.08
C ALA A 83 5.35 4.02 8.77
N TYR A 84 4.98 4.04 7.48
CA TYR A 84 3.65 4.44 7.07
C TYR A 84 2.57 3.44 7.54
N LEU A 85 2.87 2.14 7.52
CA LEU A 85 2.01 1.10 8.05
C LEU A 85 1.80 1.28 9.55
N ALA A 86 2.88 1.48 10.31
CA ALA A 86 2.82 1.71 11.75
C ALA A 86 1.91 2.90 12.11
N HIS A 87 2.06 4.01 11.38
CA HIS A 87 1.23 5.19 11.56
C HIS A 87 -0.23 4.91 11.19
N SER A 88 -0.47 4.30 10.02
CA SER A 88 -1.81 4.02 9.51
C SER A 88 -2.55 3.00 10.37
N ALA A 89 -1.88 1.94 10.83
CA ALA A 89 -2.44 0.96 11.73
C ALA A 89 -2.76 1.62 13.08
N SER A 90 -1.87 2.43 13.65
CA SER A 90 -2.15 3.12 14.92
C SER A 90 -3.38 4.04 14.82
N PHE A 91 -3.53 4.77 13.72
CA PHE A 91 -4.67 5.66 13.51
C PHE A 91 -5.96 4.91 13.17
N VAL A 92 -5.92 3.93 12.26
CA VAL A 92 -7.11 3.26 11.74
C VAL A 92 -7.56 2.09 12.61
N ASN A 93 -6.64 1.38 13.27
CA ASN A 93 -6.95 0.32 14.23
C ASN A 93 -7.50 0.89 15.55
N SER A 94 -7.31 2.19 15.82
CA SER A 94 -7.97 2.90 16.93
C SER A 94 -9.50 2.97 16.77
N PHE A 95 -10.03 2.78 15.56
CA PHE A 95 -11.47 2.67 15.29
C PHE A 95 -12.03 1.25 15.55
N LYS A 96 -11.22 0.27 16.00
CA LYS A 96 -11.76 -0.99 16.56
C LYS A 96 -12.45 -0.80 17.92
N HIS A 97 -12.47 0.42 18.46
CA HIS A 97 -13.25 0.76 19.65
C HIS A 97 -14.53 1.54 19.30
N LYS A 98 -15.57 0.80 18.92
CA LYS A 98 -16.95 0.92 19.44
C LYS A 98 -17.83 -0.22 18.91
#